data_AF-A0A0D0BS99-F1
#
_entry.id   AF-A0A0D0BS99-F1
#
_cell.length_a   1.000
_cell.length_b   1.000
_cell.length_c   1.000
_cell.angle_alpha   90.00
_cell.angle_beta   90.00
_cell.angle_gamma   90.00
#
_symmetry.space_group_name_H-M   'P 1'
#
loop_
_entity.id
_entity.type
_entity.pdbx_description
1 polymer ?
#
loop_
_entity_poly.entity_id
_entity_poly.type
_entity_poly.pdbx_seq_one_letter_code
_entity_poly.pdbx_strand_id
1 'polypeptide(L)'
;MPHSLFTEEQLTLLEGVLDEYHEISGQRKVARKEAIVTRVTRKFVTVHHKNDIEATKKLQNSVKNWLNNWSWELTDEEEYFQKTNWFMVFTSENANQIKEETRKLTEVAPGSLGYVQYWRKAASALSKTLFDGKRQTYVDLAVEWNTKGVPKDVQMKQVRLHLTSFLQQALTKMYRQFGIRMMMFWGYESDGEIFQGM
;
A
#
# COMPACT_ATOMS: atom_id res chain seq x y z
N MET A 1 -13.14 12.12 -21.11
CA MET A 1 -13.00 10.82 -20.41
C MET A 1 -12.28 9.88 -21.37
N PRO A 2 -11.17 9.23 -20.99
CA PRO A 2 -10.52 8.28 -21.88
C PRO A 2 -11.53 7.19 -22.20
N HIS A 3 -11.68 6.84 -23.47
CA HIS A 3 -12.66 5.86 -23.93
C HIS A 3 -12.54 4.58 -23.10
N SER A 4 -13.52 4.36 -22.22
CA SER A 4 -13.68 3.11 -21.49
C SER A 4 -13.73 1.98 -22.52
N LEU A 5 -12.93 0.93 -22.32
CA LEU A 5 -12.98 -0.31 -23.11
C LEU A 5 -14.36 -1.01 -23.06
N PHE A 6 -15.24 -0.55 -22.18
CA PHE A 6 -16.55 -1.10 -21.90
C PHE A 6 -17.66 -0.06 -22.11
N THR A 7 -18.82 -0.51 -22.56
CA THR A 7 -20.04 0.33 -22.62
C THR A 7 -20.55 0.64 -21.21
N GLU A 8 -21.45 1.62 -21.07
CA GLU A 8 -22.05 1.97 -19.77
C GLU A 8 -22.73 0.76 -19.11
N GLU A 9 -23.50 -0.04 -19.87
CA GLU A 9 -24.13 -1.27 -19.37
C GLU A 9 -23.11 -2.30 -18.86
N GLN A 10 -21.98 -2.43 -19.56
CA GLN A 10 -20.89 -3.31 -19.17
C GLN A 10 -20.19 -2.80 -17.91
N LEU A 11 -20.03 -1.49 -17.76
CA LEU A 11 -19.48 -0.86 -16.56
C LEU A 11 -20.40 -1.11 -15.35
N THR A 12 -21.72 -0.93 -15.48
CA THR A 12 -22.66 -1.21 -14.39
C THR A 12 -22.59 -2.67 -13.93
N LEU A 13 -22.42 -3.61 -14.87
CA LEU A 13 -22.23 -5.04 -14.55
C LEU A 13 -20.89 -5.33 -13.84
N LEU A 14 -19.85 -4.57 -14.15
CA LEU A 14 -18.52 -4.69 -13.52
C LEU A 14 -18.50 -4.07 -12.13
N GLU A 15 -19.10 -2.90 -11.96
CA GLU A 15 -19.27 -2.21 -10.67
C GLU A 15 -20.10 -3.06 -9.71
N GLY A 16 -21.18 -3.69 -10.21
CA GLY A 16 -22.04 -4.56 -9.39
C GLY A 16 -21.38 -5.86 -8.88
N VAL A 17 -20.17 -6.20 -9.34
CA VAL A 17 -19.41 -7.35 -8.80
C VAL A 17 -18.15 -6.91 -8.05
N LEU A 18 -17.92 -5.61 -7.89
CA LEU A 18 -16.66 -5.08 -7.39
C LEU A 18 -16.44 -5.41 -5.92
N ASP A 19 -17.46 -5.24 -5.08
CA ASP A 19 -17.42 -5.57 -3.65
C ASP A 19 -17.16 -7.07 -3.45
N GLU A 20 -17.87 -7.93 -4.18
CA GLU A 20 -17.65 -9.38 -4.16
C GLU A 20 -16.22 -9.74 -4.59
N TYR A 21 -15.67 -9.02 -5.57
CA TYR A 21 -14.30 -9.25 -6.04
C TYR A 21 -13.24 -8.74 -5.05
N HIS A 22 -13.54 -7.67 -4.33
CA HIS A 22 -12.70 -7.03 -3.32
C HIS A 22 -12.50 -7.94 -2.10
N GLU A 23 -13.59 -8.52 -1.59
CA GLU A 23 -13.57 -9.34 -0.37
C GLU A 23 -12.86 -10.71 -0.52
N ILE A 24 -12.46 -11.09 -1.74
CA ILE A 24 -11.82 -12.39 -1.98
C ILE A 24 -10.40 -12.44 -1.40
N SER A 25 -10.26 -13.24 -0.35
CA SER A 25 -8.99 -13.59 0.30
C SER A 25 -8.82 -15.12 0.48
N GLY A 26 -7.65 -15.56 0.95
CA GLY A 26 -7.37 -16.96 1.30
C GLY A 26 -6.92 -17.88 0.15
N GLN A 27 -6.79 -19.18 0.47
CA GLN A 27 -6.16 -20.20 -0.40
C GLN A 27 -6.86 -20.42 -1.76
N ARG A 28 -8.14 -20.03 -1.91
CA ARG A 28 -8.91 -20.16 -3.16
C ARG A 28 -9.11 -18.84 -3.91
N LYS A 29 -8.33 -17.80 -3.55
CA LYS A 29 -8.49 -16.45 -4.12
C LYS A 29 -8.46 -16.43 -5.65
N VAL A 30 -7.50 -17.11 -6.26
CA VAL A 30 -7.33 -17.12 -7.72
C VAL A 30 -8.55 -17.71 -8.41
N ALA A 31 -8.96 -18.92 -8.02
CA ALA A 31 -10.10 -19.61 -8.62
C ALA A 31 -11.42 -18.84 -8.43
N ARG A 32 -11.64 -18.21 -7.26
CA ARG A 32 -12.83 -17.39 -7.02
C ARG A 32 -12.86 -16.13 -7.90
N LYS A 33 -11.71 -15.44 -8.04
CA LYS A 33 -11.60 -14.27 -8.92
C LYS A 33 -11.82 -14.65 -10.39
N GLU A 34 -11.29 -15.80 -10.82
CA GLU A 34 -11.51 -16.33 -12.18
C GLU A 34 -12.97 -16.71 -12.45
N ALA A 35 -13.68 -17.24 -11.45
CA ALA A 35 -15.12 -17.51 -11.56
C ALA A 35 -15.92 -16.23 -11.79
N ILE A 36 -15.62 -15.14 -11.08
CA ILE A 36 -16.26 -13.83 -11.29
C ILE A 36 -15.96 -13.30 -12.69
N VAL A 37 -14.69 -13.31 -13.12
CA VAL A 37 -14.29 -12.87 -14.48
C VAL A 37 -15.06 -13.66 -15.54
N THR A 38 -15.17 -14.98 -15.38
CA THR A 38 -15.91 -15.85 -16.30
C THR A 38 -17.40 -15.51 -16.31
N ARG A 39 -18.00 -15.29 -15.12
CA ARG A 39 -19.41 -14.93 -14.97
C ARG A 39 -19.73 -13.60 -15.66
N VAL A 40 -18.90 -12.57 -15.48
CA VAL A 40 -19.06 -11.25 -16.11
C VAL A 40 -18.85 -11.34 -17.62
N THR A 41 -17.79 -12.01 -18.06
CA THR A 41 -17.50 -12.18 -19.50
C THR A 41 -18.66 -12.84 -20.22
N ARG A 42 -19.29 -13.87 -19.64
CA ARG A 42 -20.46 -14.53 -20.22
C ARG A 42 -21.65 -13.59 -20.43
N LYS A 43 -21.81 -12.57 -19.59
CA LYS A 43 -22.86 -11.54 -19.75
C LYS A 43 -22.54 -10.54 -20.85
N PHE A 44 -21.25 -10.38 -21.21
CA PHE A 44 -20.81 -9.46 -22.27
C PHE A 44 -20.86 -10.07 -23.66
N VAL A 45 -20.72 -11.40 -23.76
CA VAL A 45 -20.72 -12.10 -25.04
C VAL A 45 -22.15 -12.15 -25.60
N THR A 46 -22.40 -11.38 -26.65
CA THR A 46 -23.55 -11.58 -27.53
C THR A 46 -23.34 -12.84 -28.41
N VAL A 47 -24.43 -13.41 -28.93
CA VAL A 47 -24.44 -14.67 -29.70
C VAL A 47 -23.40 -14.71 -30.83
N HIS A 48 -23.00 -13.54 -31.38
CA HIS A 48 -22.03 -13.42 -32.47
C HIS A 48 -20.54 -13.56 -32.09
N HIS A 49 -20.16 -13.36 -30.83
CA HIS A 49 -18.75 -13.46 -30.38
C HIS A 49 -18.40 -14.79 -29.71
N LYS A 50 -19.38 -15.66 -29.51
CA LYS A 50 -19.24 -16.91 -28.74
C LYS A 50 -18.26 -17.92 -29.36
N ASN A 51 -18.00 -17.81 -30.66
CA ASN A 51 -17.17 -18.74 -31.42
C ASN A 51 -15.74 -18.24 -31.66
N ASP A 52 -15.41 -17.01 -31.28
CA ASP A 52 -14.06 -16.47 -31.37
C ASP A 52 -13.34 -16.64 -30.02
N ILE A 53 -12.49 -17.67 -29.95
CA ILE A 53 -11.71 -18.01 -28.76
C ILE A 53 -10.71 -16.89 -28.42
N GLU A 54 -10.12 -16.23 -29.42
CA GLU A 54 -9.13 -15.19 -29.19
C GLU A 54 -9.78 -13.90 -28.69
N ALA A 55 -10.90 -13.48 -29.29
CA ALA A 55 -11.67 -12.34 -28.80
C ALA A 55 -12.21 -12.59 -27.38
N THR A 56 -12.67 -13.80 -27.08
CA THR A 56 -13.12 -14.18 -25.73
C THR A 56 -11.99 -14.08 -24.71
N LYS A 57 -10.78 -14.54 -25.05
CA LYS A 57 -9.60 -14.44 -24.16
C LYS A 57 -9.16 -12.99 -23.95
N LYS A 58 -9.18 -12.16 -25.00
CA LYS A 58 -8.92 -10.71 -24.89
C LYS A 58 -9.94 -10.03 -23.97
N LEU A 59 -11.22 -10.37 -24.10
CA LEU A 59 -12.28 -9.84 -23.26
C LEU A 59 -12.12 -10.25 -21.79
N GLN A 60 -11.83 -11.52 -21.52
CA GLN A 60 -11.54 -12.00 -20.16
C GLN A 60 -10.37 -11.25 -19.53
N ASN A 61 -9.29 -11.01 -20.30
CA ASN A 61 -8.14 -10.25 -19.83
C ASN A 61 -8.52 -8.79 -19.54
N SER A 62 -9.32 -8.15 -20.38
CA SER A 62 -9.81 -6.78 -20.14
C SER A 62 -10.67 -6.71 -18.88
N VAL A 63 -11.60 -7.65 -18.68
CA VAL A 63 -12.44 -7.74 -17.47
C VAL A 63 -11.60 -7.96 -16.23
N LYS A 64 -10.65 -8.90 -16.28
CA LYS A 64 -9.71 -9.19 -15.18
C LYS A 64 -8.86 -7.96 -14.83
N ASN A 65 -8.34 -7.27 -15.83
CA ASN A 65 -7.54 -6.06 -15.63
C ASN A 65 -8.37 -4.93 -15.03
N TRP A 66 -9.59 -4.72 -15.51
CA TRP A 66 -10.49 -3.71 -14.95
C TRP A 66 -10.81 -4.04 -13.49
N LEU A 67 -11.29 -5.25 -13.18
CA LEU A 67 -11.62 -5.63 -11.81
C LEU A 67 -10.41 -5.53 -10.88
N ASN A 68 -9.23 -5.98 -11.29
CA ASN A 68 -8.02 -5.82 -10.48
C ASN A 68 -7.72 -4.35 -10.21
N ASN A 69 -7.77 -3.49 -11.23
CA ASN A 69 -7.39 -2.09 -11.09
C ASN A 69 -8.41 -1.27 -10.30
N TRP A 70 -9.68 -1.66 -10.33
CA TRP A 70 -10.77 -0.99 -9.62
C TRP A 70 -11.06 -1.60 -8.24
N SER A 71 -10.61 -2.82 -7.96
CA SER A 71 -10.79 -3.49 -6.65
C SER A 71 -9.86 -3.03 -5.54
N TRP A 72 -8.89 -2.14 -5.81
CA TRP A 72 -8.07 -1.56 -4.74
C TRP A 72 -8.76 -0.34 -4.16
N GLU A 73 -8.91 -0.27 -2.85
CA GLU A 73 -9.16 1.02 -2.21
C GLU A 73 -7.89 1.84 -2.36
N LEU A 74 -8.03 3.04 -2.94
CA LEU A 74 -6.95 4.00 -2.95
C LEU A 74 -6.97 4.65 -1.58
N THR A 75 -5.87 4.49 -0.86
CA THR A 75 -5.67 5.21 0.39
C THR A 75 -5.53 6.70 0.09
N ASP A 76 -5.91 7.54 1.05
CA ASP A 76 -5.59 8.96 0.98
C ASP A 76 -4.05 9.14 1.00
N GLU A 77 -3.54 10.07 0.20
CA GLU A 77 -2.12 10.43 0.23
C GLU A 77 -1.72 10.96 1.61
N GLU A 78 -2.67 11.57 2.32
CA GLU A 78 -2.48 11.98 3.71
C GLU A 78 -2.19 10.83 4.67
N GLU A 79 -2.56 9.58 4.35
CA GLU A 79 -2.26 8.42 5.21
C GLU A 79 -0.76 8.08 5.23
N TYR A 80 -0.05 8.38 4.13
CA TYR A 80 1.38 8.09 4.02
C TYR A 80 2.27 9.17 4.66
N PHE A 81 1.78 10.41 4.68
CA PHE A 81 2.54 11.58 5.14
C PHE A 81 1.83 12.32 6.26
N GLN A 82 1.29 11.55 7.21
CA GLN A 82 0.66 12.11 8.41
C GLN A 82 1.62 13.04 9.15
N LYS A 83 1.06 14.10 9.75
CA LYS A 83 1.81 15.00 10.62
C LYS A 83 2.57 14.20 11.67
N THR A 84 3.82 14.60 11.91
CA THR A 84 4.67 14.01 12.92
C THR A 84 3.99 14.15 14.28
N ASN A 85 3.81 13.03 14.99
CA ASN A 85 3.32 13.02 16.36
C ASN A 85 4.48 12.77 17.34
N TRP A 86 4.25 13.04 18.63
CA TRP A 86 5.28 12.87 19.67
C TRP A 86 5.86 11.45 19.73
N PHE A 87 5.06 10.43 19.41
CA PHE A 87 5.50 9.03 19.45
C PHE A 87 6.45 8.70 18.30
N MET A 88 6.23 9.32 17.12
CA MET A 88 7.13 9.23 15.99
C MET A 88 8.49 9.89 16.29
N VAL A 89 8.48 11.05 16.94
CA VAL A 89 9.71 11.69 17.43
C VAL A 89 10.41 10.78 18.44
N PHE A 90 9.68 10.31 19.45
CA PHE A 90 10.21 9.40 20.48
C PHE A 90 10.85 8.15 19.87
N THR A 91 10.17 7.47 18.96
CA THR A 91 10.70 6.25 18.34
C THR A 91 11.90 6.51 17.43
N SER A 92 12.00 7.69 16.82
CA SER A 92 13.15 8.11 16.02
C SER A 92 14.36 8.42 16.90
N GLU A 93 14.17 9.25 17.93
CA GLU A 93 15.23 9.66 18.87
C GLU A 93 15.75 8.48 19.72
N ASN A 94 14.90 7.50 20.02
CA ASN A 94 15.22 6.37 20.90
C ASN A 94 15.37 5.05 20.13
N ALA A 95 15.58 5.09 18.81
CA ALA A 95 15.61 3.91 17.95
C ALA A 95 16.59 2.83 18.44
N ASN A 96 17.78 3.21 18.89
CA ASN A 96 18.79 2.28 19.40
C ASN A 96 18.38 1.64 20.74
N GLN A 97 17.77 2.43 21.63
CA GLN A 97 17.27 1.91 22.91
C GLN A 97 16.10 0.94 22.69
N ILE A 98 15.20 1.25 21.75
CA ILE A 98 14.11 0.35 21.40
C ILE A 98 14.66 -0.95 20.78
N LYS A 99 15.67 -0.88 19.91
CA LYS A 99 16.33 -2.08 19.35
C LYS A 99 16.91 -2.96 20.46
N GLU A 100 17.58 -2.36 21.44
CA GLU A 100 18.17 -3.09 22.56
C GLU A 100 17.10 -3.73 23.46
N GLU A 101 16.05 -2.99 23.82
CA GLU A 101 14.93 -3.56 24.58
C GLU A 101 14.20 -4.65 23.80
N THR A 102 14.08 -4.51 22.48
CA THR A 102 13.51 -5.57 21.62
C THR A 102 14.37 -6.83 21.69
N ARG A 103 15.69 -6.69 21.66
CA ARG A 103 16.64 -7.81 21.80
C ARG A 103 16.52 -8.51 23.15
N LYS A 104 16.25 -7.77 24.23
CA LYS A 104 15.98 -8.37 25.56
C LYS A 104 14.68 -9.15 25.60
N LEU A 105 13.66 -8.71 24.85
CA LEU A 105 12.37 -9.40 24.77
C LEU A 105 12.42 -10.62 23.84
N THR A 106 13.34 -10.66 22.88
CA THR A 106 13.46 -11.74 21.91
C THR A 106 14.82 -11.75 21.21
N GLU A 107 15.35 -12.95 20.92
CA GLU A 107 16.55 -13.13 20.09
C GLU A 107 16.28 -13.00 18.58
N VAL A 108 15.02 -12.71 18.21
CA VAL A 108 14.58 -12.55 16.82
C VAL A 108 15.31 -11.35 16.18
N ALA A 109 16.03 -11.63 15.10
CA ALA A 109 16.83 -10.63 14.39
C ALA A 109 15.94 -9.52 13.76
N PRO A 110 16.42 -8.27 13.67
CA PRO A 110 15.73 -7.23 12.91
C PRO A 110 15.40 -7.68 11.48
N GLY A 111 14.17 -7.41 11.03
CA GLY A 111 13.70 -7.76 9.68
C GLY A 111 13.09 -9.16 9.54
N SER A 112 13.12 -9.98 10.58
CA SER A 112 12.48 -11.30 10.57
C SER A 112 10.99 -11.26 10.94
N LEU A 113 10.24 -12.29 10.51
CA LEU A 113 8.80 -12.37 10.72
C LEU A 113 8.49 -12.41 12.23
N GLY A 114 7.75 -11.41 12.72
CA GLY A 114 7.43 -11.27 14.14
C GLY A 114 8.24 -10.21 14.89
N TYR A 115 9.38 -9.75 14.36
CA TYR A 115 10.21 -8.71 14.99
C TYR A 115 9.42 -7.44 15.32
N VAL A 116 8.55 -7.01 14.39
CA VAL A 116 7.72 -5.80 14.53
C VAL A 116 6.81 -5.87 15.77
N GLN A 117 6.31 -7.06 16.13
CA GLN A 117 5.44 -7.21 17.30
C GLN A 117 6.22 -6.97 18.60
N TYR A 118 7.43 -7.50 18.70
CA TYR A 118 8.30 -7.28 19.86
C TYR A 118 8.84 -5.85 19.91
N TRP A 119 9.16 -5.27 18.75
CA TRP A 119 9.54 -3.85 18.63
C TRP A 119 8.45 -2.92 19.16
N ARG A 120 7.18 -3.16 18.78
CA ARG A 120 6.04 -2.38 19.29
C ARG A 120 5.88 -2.52 20.81
N LYS A 121 6.09 -3.73 21.35
CA LYS A 121 6.06 -3.97 22.81
C LYS A 121 7.18 -3.20 23.53
N ALA A 122 8.41 -3.26 23.02
CA ALA A 122 9.56 -2.54 23.57
C ALA A 122 9.34 -1.01 23.53
N ALA A 123 8.94 -0.46 22.38
CA ALA A 123 8.65 0.96 22.23
C ALA A 123 7.53 1.41 23.18
N SER A 124 6.46 0.63 23.31
CA SER A 124 5.37 0.94 24.24
C SER A 124 5.84 0.91 25.69
N ALA A 125 6.61 -0.11 26.10
CA ALA A 125 7.14 -0.20 27.46
C ALA A 125 8.03 1.00 27.80
N LEU A 126 8.97 1.36 26.91
CA LEU A 126 9.82 2.54 27.09
C LEU A 126 9.03 3.85 27.10
N SER A 127 7.97 3.96 26.30
CA SER A 127 7.14 5.17 26.30
C SER A 127 6.37 5.37 27.61
N LYS A 128 6.01 4.27 28.29
CA LYS A 128 5.30 4.30 29.58
C LYS A 128 6.21 4.67 30.75
N THR A 129 7.52 4.50 30.62
CA THR A 129 8.50 4.89 31.65
C THR A 129 8.98 6.32 31.48
N LEU A 130 8.53 7.04 30.44
CA LEU A 130 8.81 8.45 30.28
C LEU A 130 8.09 9.26 31.37
N PHE A 131 8.85 10.06 32.11
CA PHE A 131 8.29 11.12 32.95
C PHE A 131 7.62 12.20 32.08
N ASP A 132 6.56 12.83 32.59
CA ASP A 132 5.73 13.78 31.84
C ASP A 132 6.52 14.91 31.20
N GLY A 133 7.54 15.44 31.89
CA GLY A 133 8.43 16.47 31.34
C GLY A 133 9.18 16.04 30.08
N LYS A 134 9.65 14.79 30.02
CA LYS A 134 10.36 14.25 28.84
C LYS A 134 9.39 13.95 27.70
N ARG A 135 8.16 13.55 28.02
CA ARG A 135 7.09 13.39 27.03
C ARG A 135 6.73 14.73 26.38
N GLN A 136 6.65 15.80 27.18
CA GLN A 136 6.39 17.15 26.66
C GLN A 136 7.48 17.60 25.69
N THR A 137 8.75 17.30 25.98
CA THR A 137 9.85 17.58 25.02
C THR A 137 9.63 16.95 23.65
N TYR A 138 9.13 15.70 23.58
CA TYR A 138 8.82 15.07 22.30
C TYR A 138 7.60 15.67 21.61
N VAL A 139 6.62 16.18 22.37
CA VAL A 139 5.48 16.92 21.82
C VAL A 139 5.96 18.22 21.18
N ASP A 140 6.81 18.97 21.88
CA ASP A 140 7.36 20.24 21.40
C ASP A 140 8.24 20.03 20.15
N LEU A 141 9.07 18.98 20.15
CA LEU A 141 9.85 18.56 18.97
C LEU A 141 8.95 18.15 17.81
N ALA A 142 7.82 17.49 18.06
CA ALA A 142 6.89 17.14 16.98
C ALA A 142 6.28 18.39 16.33
N VAL A 143 5.95 19.41 17.14
CA VAL A 143 5.51 20.72 16.62
C VAL A 143 6.63 21.38 15.82
N GLU A 144 7.86 21.35 16.32
CA GLU A 144 9.02 21.86 15.61
C GLU A 144 9.23 21.16 14.25
N TRP A 145 9.21 19.83 14.22
CA TRP A 145 9.38 19.07 12.98
C TRP A 145 8.27 19.34 11.97
N ASN A 146 7.02 19.51 12.43
CA ASN A 146 5.90 19.86 11.55
C ASN A 146 5.97 21.30 11.03
N THR A 147 6.68 22.21 11.71
CA THR A 147 6.75 23.63 11.33
C THR A 147 8.01 23.98 10.55
N LYS A 148 9.16 23.47 10.98
CA LYS A 148 10.49 23.73 10.39
C LYS A 148 10.94 22.62 9.43
N GLY A 149 10.26 21.48 9.44
CA GLY A 149 10.61 20.30 8.65
C GLY A 149 11.21 19.19 9.51
N VAL A 150 10.86 17.96 9.14
CA VAL A 150 11.38 16.73 9.76
C VAL A 150 12.88 16.58 9.44
N PRO A 151 13.73 16.10 10.36
CA PRO A 151 15.14 15.82 10.05
C PRO A 151 15.31 14.90 8.84
N LYS A 152 16.35 15.15 8.02
CA LYS A 152 16.56 14.46 6.73
C LYS A 152 16.67 12.94 6.88
N ASP A 153 17.32 12.44 7.92
CA ASP A 153 17.47 11.01 8.16
C ASP A 153 16.14 10.33 8.50
N VAL A 154 15.27 11.03 9.25
CA VAL A 154 13.91 10.58 9.57
C VAL A 154 13.01 10.64 8.34
N GLN A 155 13.10 11.72 7.54
CA GLN A 155 12.39 11.81 6.26
C GLN A 155 12.76 10.66 5.33
N MET A 156 14.06 10.39 5.18
CA MET A 156 14.52 9.29 4.34
C MET A 156 13.97 7.95 4.83
N LYS A 157 13.95 7.67 6.14
CA LYS A 157 13.33 6.45 6.68
C LYS A 157 11.84 6.34 6.33
N GLN A 158 11.08 7.42 6.42
CA GLN A 158 9.66 7.42 6.04
C GLN A 158 9.47 7.18 4.55
N VAL A 159 10.28 7.84 3.71
CA VAL A 159 10.27 7.61 2.26
C VAL A 159 10.54 6.13 1.99
N ARG A 160 11.53 5.50 2.62
CA ARG A 160 11.81 4.07 2.43
C ARG A 160 10.64 3.16 2.79
N LEU A 161 9.91 3.50 3.84
CA LEU A 161 8.76 2.72 4.31
C LEU A 161 7.54 2.85 3.38
N HIS A 162 7.32 4.04 2.83
CA HIS A 162 6.07 4.36 2.13
C HIS A 162 6.20 4.51 0.62
N LEU A 163 7.40 4.71 0.07
CA LEU A 163 7.62 5.01 -1.35
C LEU A 163 6.98 3.95 -2.24
N THR A 164 7.28 2.67 -2.05
CA THR A 164 6.73 1.60 -2.92
C THR A 164 5.20 1.60 -2.92
N SER A 165 4.58 1.69 -1.76
CA SER A 165 3.13 1.71 -1.62
C SER A 165 2.52 2.97 -2.25
N PHE A 166 3.11 4.14 -1.97
CA PHE A 166 2.69 5.41 -2.55
C PHE A 166 2.78 5.39 -4.08
N LEU A 167 3.90 4.92 -4.63
CA LEU A 167 4.09 4.81 -6.08
C LEU A 167 3.06 3.86 -6.70
N GLN A 168 2.81 2.71 -6.08
CA GLN A 168 1.79 1.77 -6.57
C GLN A 168 0.39 2.40 -6.59
N GLN A 169 0.06 3.23 -5.59
CA GLN A 169 -1.20 3.97 -5.57
C GLN A 169 -1.26 5.07 -6.63
N ALA A 170 -0.19 5.86 -6.79
CA ALA A 170 -0.09 6.88 -7.83
C ALA A 170 -0.27 6.27 -9.23
N LEU A 171 0.38 5.13 -9.50
CA LEU A 171 0.22 4.38 -10.74
C LEU A 171 -1.23 3.89 -10.94
N THR A 172 -1.87 3.42 -9.88
CA THR A 172 -3.27 2.97 -9.92
C THR A 172 -4.23 4.13 -10.18
N LYS A 173 -4.04 5.28 -9.52
CA LYS A 173 -4.79 6.52 -9.77
C LYS A 173 -4.64 6.98 -11.23
N MET A 174 -3.41 7.05 -11.72
CA MET A 174 -3.11 7.45 -13.09
C MET A 174 -3.76 6.53 -14.13
N TYR A 175 -3.73 5.21 -13.89
CA TYR A 175 -4.44 4.27 -14.75
C TYR A 175 -5.95 4.49 -14.74
N ARG A 176 -6.57 4.70 -13.57
CA ARG A 176 -8.02 4.95 -13.49
C ARG A 176 -8.42 6.24 -14.21
N GLN A 177 -7.64 7.30 -14.05
CA GLN A 177 -7.97 8.62 -14.60
C GLN A 177 -7.67 8.73 -16.09
N PHE A 178 -6.57 8.15 -16.56
CA PHE A 178 -6.06 8.35 -17.92
C PHE A 178 -6.05 7.09 -18.78
N GLY A 179 -6.26 5.90 -18.21
CA GLY A 179 -6.18 4.62 -18.92
C GLY A 179 -4.76 4.19 -19.29
N ILE A 180 -3.74 4.89 -18.78
CA ILE A 180 -2.33 4.67 -19.13
C ILE A 180 -1.66 3.79 -18.07
N ARG A 181 -1.00 2.70 -18.50
CA ARG A 181 -0.09 1.95 -17.63
C ARG A 181 1.28 2.62 -17.66
N MET A 182 1.64 3.31 -16.59
CA MET A 182 3.00 3.79 -16.38
C MET A 182 3.81 2.70 -15.66
N MET A 183 5.07 2.51 -16.06
CA MET A 183 6.05 1.76 -15.28
C MET A 183 6.96 2.78 -14.59
N MET A 184 7.14 2.66 -13.27
CA MET A 184 7.94 3.62 -12.52
C MET A 184 9.12 2.93 -11.87
N PHE A 185 10.30 3.18 -12.44
CA PHE A 185 11.55 2.76 -11.84
C PHE A 185 11.92 3.75 -10.74
N TRP A 186 12.25 3.24 -9.56
CA TRP A 186 12.76 4.05 -8.46
C TRP A 186 14.05 3.44 -7.93
N GLY A 187 14.92 4.31 -7.42
CA GLY A 187 16.16 3.89 -6.80
C GLY A 187 16.64 4.94 -5.80
N TYR A 188 17.23 4.47 -4.70
CA TYR A 188 17.95 5.33 -3.76
C TYR A 188 19.14 4.58 -3.15
N GLU A 189 20.17 5.34 -2.78
CA GLU A 189 21.34 4.81 -2.08
C GLU A 189 21.15 4.96 -0.56
N SER A 190 21.57 3.95 0.20
CA SER A 190 21.67 3.98 1.66
C SER A 190 22.89 3.22 2.11
N ASP A 191 23.76 3.86 2.91
CA ASP A 191 24.90 3.20 3.54
C ASP A 191 25.79 2.42 2.53
N GLY A 192 25.87 2.91 1.28
CA GLY A 192 26.60 2.27 0.18
C GLY A 192 25.83 1.19 -0.59
N GLU A 193 24.60 0.86 -0.19
CA GLU A 193 23.72 -0.08 -0.88
C GLU A 193 22.67 0.66 -1.74
N ILE A 194 22.47 0.20 -2.97
CA ILE A 194 21.45 0.72 -3.89
C ILE A 194 20.18 -0.12 -3.75
N PHE A 195 19.10 0.53 -3.31
CA PHE A 195 17.76 -0.04 -3.30
C PHE A 195 17.03 0.43 -4.54
N GLN A 196 16.47 -0.49 -5.32
CA GLN A 196 15.75 -0.16 -6.55
C GLN A 196 14.53 -1.06 -6.77
N GLY A 197 13.55 -0.55 -7.49
CA GLY A 197 12.31 -1.26 -7.81
C GLY A 197 11.63 -0.71 -9.07
N MET A 198 10.57 -1.40 -9.50
CA MET A 198 9.72 -1.08 -10.65
C MET A 198 8.25 -1.08 -10.25
#